data_AF-A0A9D7IJC3-F1
#
_entry.id   AF-A0A9D7IJC3-F1
#
_cell.length_a   1.000
_cell.length_b   1.000
_cell.length_c   1.000
_cell.angle_alpha   90.00
_cell.angle_beta   90.00
_cell.angle_gamma   90.00
#
_symmetry.space_group_name_H-M   'P 1'
#
loop_
_entity.id
_entity.type
_entity.pdbx_description
1 polymer ?
#
loop_
_entity_poly.entity_id
_entity_poly.type
_entity_poly.pdbx_seq_one_letter_code
_entity_poly.pdbx_strand_id
1 'polypeptide(L)'
;MPLIREESHPFFPFGFALTQQVVDALNVKTILPETGNRAVRRNVFTIRVLAQRINDHSPGLLPEGRYASSGELIALSLISEVLRYFFDHYCFEENPGALGDGLDQFSSTHGEESIEGTLHTFVGFFPPLDVLTSEVDSASFLQAASPDGHSNQILSIRELLLLSLSVENPAAQHLVPLFDDRRLKDETVYEVLVQSSKPFLNPSPPPNF
;
A
#
# COMPACT_ATOMS: atom_id res chain seq x y z
N MET A 1 -25.55 -9.60 -1.87
CA MET A 1 -24.51 -8.59 -2.17
C MET A 1 -23.18 -9.29 -2.22
N PRO A 2 -22.30 -9.01 -3.20
CA PRO A 2 -20.92 -9.47 -3.08
C PRO A 2 -20.31 -8.81 -1.84
N LEU A 3 -19.73 -9.62 -0.95
CA LEU A 3 -19.19 -9.21 0.36
C LEU A 3 -17.94 -8.31 0.25
N ILE A 4 -17.39 -8.16 -0.95
CA ILE A 4 -16.22 -7.32 -1.24
C ILE A 4 -16.48 -6.69 -2.61
N ARG A 5 -16.56 -5.36 -2.65
CA ARG A 5 -16.63 -4.60 -3.91
C ARG A 5 -15.30 -4.82 -4.62
N GLU A 6 -15.32 -5.43 -5.80
CA GLU A 6 -14.09 -5.66 -6.57
C GLU A 6 -13.53 -4.31 -7.01
N GLU A 7 -12.42 -3.83 -6.41
CA GLU A 7 -11.70 -2.66 -6.97
C GLU A 7 -11.31 -3.02 -8.39
N SER A 8 -11.78 -2.24 -9.34
CA SER A 8 -11.59 -2.50 -10.78
C SER A 8 -10.13 -2.33 -11.22
N HIS A 9 -9.32 -1.67 -10.37
CA HIS A 9 -7.94 -1.31 -10.62
C HIS A 9 -7.10 -1.33 -9.33
N PRO A 10 -6.18 -2.31 -9.13
CA PRO A 10 -5.44 -2.45 -7.88
C PRO A 10 -4.33 -1.40 -7.76
N PHE A 11 -4.17 -0.82 -6.55
CA PHE A 11 -3.09 0.13 -6.28
C PHE A 11 -1.69 -0.52 -6.41
N PHE A 12 -1.48 -1.66 -5.76
CA PHE A 12 -0.26 -2.47 -5.93
C PHE A 12 -0.54 -3.76 -6.69
N PRO A 13 0.36 -4.21 -7.59
CA PRO A 13 0.15 -5.40 -8.41
C PRO A 13 -0.12 -6.66 -7.58
N PHE A 14 0.63 -6.86 -6.50
CA PHE A 14 0.51 -8.06 -5.66
C PHE A 14 -0.39 -7.86 -4.44
N GLY A 15 -1.04 -6.70 -4.32
CA GLY A 15 -1.93 -6.36 -3.21
C GLY A 15 -1.23 -5.88 -1.93
N PHE A 16 0.10 -5.78 -1.94
CA PHE A 16 0.94 -5.20 -0.88
C PHE A 16 2.09 -4.42 -1.52
N ALA A 17 2.70 -3.51 -0.76
CA ALA A 17 3.77 -2.66 -1.22
C ALA A 17 5.06 -3.45 -1.49
N LEU A 18 5.83 -3.02 -2.49
CA LEU A 18 7.22 -3.43 -2.70
C LEU A 18 8.05 -2.16 -2.84
N THR A 19 9.25 -2.11 -2.26
CA THR A 19 10.14 -0.97 -2.47
C THR A 19 10.56 -0.88 -3.94
N GLN A 20 10.81 0.32 -4.46
CA GLN A 20 11.29 0.54 -5.83
C GLN A 20 12.57 -0.27 -6.10
N GLN A 21 13.46 -0.37 -5.11
CA GLN A 21 14.66 -1.21 -5.20
C GLN A 21 14.33 -2.68 -5.46
N VAL A 22 13.32 -3.23 -4.78
CA VAL A 22 12.88 -4.62 -4.96
C VAL A 22 12.15 -4.79 -6.30
N VAL A 23 11.33 -3.80 -6.68
CA VAL A 23 10.64 -3.76 -7.99
C VAL A 23 11.65 -3.86 -9.13
N ASP A 24 12.73 -3.07 -9.06
CA ASP A 24 13.80 -3.04 -10.06
C ASP A 24 14.62 -4.33 -10.04
N ALA A 25 15.08 -4.78 -8.86
CA ALA A 25 15.88 -6.00 -8.72
C ALA A 25 15.17 -7.23 -9.30
N LEU A 26 13.85 -7.33 -9.08
CA LEU A 26 13.04 -8.46 -9.53
C LEU A 26 12.49 -8.30 -10.95
N ASN A 27 12.71 -7.17 -11.62
CA ASN A 27 12.08 -6.82 -12.89
C ASN A 27 10.56 -7.06 -12.86
N VAL A 28 9.86 -6.55 -11.83
CA VAL A 28 8.46 -6.91 -11.50
C VAL A 28 7.51 -6.77 -12.69
N LYS A 29 7.71 -5.75 -13.56
CA LYS A 29 6.89 -5.54 -14.77
C LYS A 29 6.78 -6.79 -15.66
N THR A 30 7.81 -7.64 -15.70
CA THR A 30 7.83 -8.88 -16.49
C THR A 30 7.11 -10.06 -15.81
N ILE A 31 6.66 -9.90 -14.56
CA ILE A 31 5.82 -10.88 -13.84
C ILE A 31 4.34 -10.60 -14.12
N LEU A 32 4.00 -9.34 -14.43
CA LEU A 32 2.63 -8.90 -14.61
C LEU A 32 2.03 -9.52 -15.89
N PRO A 33 0.75 -9.93 -15.87
CA PRO A 33 0.10 -10.47 -17.05
C PRO A 33 -0.08 -9.40 -18.13
N GLU A 34 0.04 -9.78 -19.41
CA GLU A 34 -0.14 -8.88 -20.56
C GLU A 34 -1.58 -8.34 -20.71
N THR A 35 -2.57 -8.99 -20.10
CA THR A 35 -4.01 -8.67 -20.23
C THR A 35 -4.49 -7.45 -19.43
N GLY A 36 -3.57 -6.65 -18.88
CA GLY A 36 -3.89 -5.40 -18.20
C GLY A 36 -4.47 -5.57 -16.78
N ASN A 37 -4.64 -4.43 -16.11
CA ASN A 37 -4.81 -4.26 -14.65
C ASN A 37 -5.90 -5.11 -13.97
N ARG A 38 -6.87 -5.66 -14.74
CA ARG A 38 -7.94 -6.53 -14.23
C ARG A 38 -7.49 -7.97 -13.90
N ALA A 39 -6.37 -8.44 -14.45
CA ALA A 39 -5.91 -9.83 -14.31
C ALA A 39 -4.87 -10.05 -13.19
N VAL A 40 -4.44 -9.00 -12.50
CA VAL A 40 -3.31 -9.07 -11.55
C VAL A 40 -3.75 -9.56 -10.16
N ARG A 41 -5.00 -9.26 -9.75
CA ARG A 41 -5.47 -9.56 -8.39
C ARG A 41 -5.63 -11.07 -8.17
N ARG A 42 -4.93 -11.60 -7.16
CA ARG A 42 -4.92 -13.02 -6.76
C ARG A 42 -4.53 -14.00 -7.87
N ASN A 43 -3.72 -13.56 -8.82
CA ASN A 43 -3.08 -14.51 -9.72
C ASN A 43 -2.04 -15.31 -8.91
N VAL A 44 -2.48 -16.46 -8.38
CA VAL A 44 -1.64 -17.39 -7.61
C VAL A 44 -0.38 -17.75 -8.38
N PHE A 45 -0.46 -17.81 -9.71
CA PHE A 45 0.70 -18.01 -10.56
C PHE A 45 1.67 -16.82 -10.50
N THR A 46 1.19 -15.58 -10.62
CA THR A 46 1.99 -14.35 -10.50
C THR A 46 2.69 -14.25 -9.13
N ILE A 47 2.00 -14.59 -8.03
CA ILE A 47 2.63 -14.61 -6.70
C ILE A 47 3.65 -15.76 -6.55
N ARG A 48 3.43 -16.92 -7.18
CA ARG A 48 4.43 -18.00 -7.21
C ARG A 48 5.69 -17.60 -7.97
N VAL A 49 5.55 -16.92 -9.11
CA VAL A 49 6.69 -16.40 -9.87
C VAL A 49 7.41 -15.32 -9.07
N LEU A 50 6.68 -14.45 -8.37
CA LEU A 50 7.29 -13.47 -7.45
C LEU A 50 8.11 -14.15 -6.35
N ALA A 51 7.53 -15.15 -5.66
CA ALA A 51 8.23 -15.90 -4.62
C ALA A 51 9.50 -16.58 -5.16
N GLN A 52 9.42 -17.19 -6.34
CA GLN A 52 10.57 -17.79 -7.01
C GLN A 52 11.66 -16.73 -7.25
N ARG A 53 11.33 -15.59 -7.86
CA ARG A 53 12.33 -14.55 -8.15
C ARG A 53 12.94 -13.95 -6.90
N ILE A 54 12.17 -13.76 -5.82
CA ILE A 54 12.71 -13.34 -4.53
C ILE A 54 13.78 -14.34 -4.05
N ASN A 55 13.46 -15.63 -4.11
CA ASN A 55 14.35 -16.69 -3.65
C ASN A 55 15.59 -16.87 -4.53
N ASP A 56 15.47 -16.62 -5.84
CA ASP A 56 16.60 -16.64 -6.79
C ASP A 56 17.60 -15.49 -6.54
N HIS A 57 17.16 -14.41 -5.87
CA HIS A 57 17.98 -13.27 -5.45
C HIS A 57 18.45 -13.37 -3.99
N SER A 58 18.33 -14.53 -3.35
CA SER A 58 18.85 -14.78 -2.00
C SER A 58 20.27 -15.41 -2.05
N PRO A 59 21.21 -15.01 -1.16
CA PRO A 59 21.09 -13.90 -0.20
C PRO A 59 21.20 -12.54 -0.91
N GLY A 60 20.31 -11.60 -0.59
CA GLY A 60 20.28 -10.27 -1.21
C GLY A 60 19.02 -9.49 -0.91
N LEU A 61 17.85 -10.12 -1.09
CA LEU A 61 16.54 -9.50 -0.79
C LEU A 61 15.93 -9.94 0.53
N LEU A 62 16.34 -11.07 1.08
CA LEU A 62 15.86 -11.59 2.36
C LEU A 62 17.04 -11.82 3.32
N PRO A 63 16.80 -11.88 4.65
CA PRO A 63 17.82 -12.25 5.62
C PRO A 63 18.42 -13.62 5.30
N GLU A 64 19.70 -13.83 5.64
CA GLU A 64 20.40 -15.09 5.36
C GLU A 64 19.64 -16.31 5.89
N GLY A 65 19.55 -17.37 5.07
CA GLY A 65 18.85 -18.61 5.40
C GLY A 65 17.31 -18.49 5.40
N ARG A 66 16.74 -17.36 4.96
CA ARG A 66 15.29 -17.18 4.79
C ARG A 66 14.90 -17.22 3.32
N TYR A 67 13.71 -17.75 3.08
CA TYR A 67 13.10 -17.85 1.76
C TYR A 67 11.63 -17.44 1.90
N ALA A 68 11.09 -16.75 0.92
CA ALA A 68 9.68 -16.42 0.87
C ALA A 68 8.91 -17.60 0.24
N SER A 69 7.93 -18.14 0.97
CA SER A 69 6.97 -19.05 0.36
C SER A 69 5.87 -18.25 -0.35
N SER A 70 5.30 -18.82 -1.42
CA SER A 70 4.14 -18.22 -2.06
C SER A 70 2.93 -18.13 -1.10
N GLY A 71 2.85 -19.03 -0.11
CA GLY A 71 1.80 -19.01 0.91
C GLY A 71 1.86 -17.77 1.79
N GLU A 72 3.05 -17.38 2.23
CA GLU A 72 3.27 -16.15 3.02
C GLU A 72 2.92 -14.89 2.22
N LEU A 73 3.34 -14.83 0.95
CA LEU A 73 3.03 -13.69 0.09
C LEU A 73 1.53 -13.59 -0.23
N ILE A 74 0.86 -14.72 -0.44
CA ILE A 74 -0.61 -14.76 -0.58
C ILE A 74 -1.29 -14.30 0.72
N ALA A 75 -0.82 -14.76 1.88
CA ALA A 75 -1.39 -14.35 3.16
C ALA A 75 -1.24 -12.83 3.38
N LEU A 76 -0.06 -12.27 3.09
CA LEU A 76 0.19 -10.83 3.17
C LEU A 76 -0.74 -10.04 2.24
N SER A 77 -0.92 -10.52 1.01
CA SER A 77 -1.85 -9.93 0.03
C SER A 77 -3.30 -9.93 0.53
N LEU A 78 -3.76 -11.07 1.07
CA LEU A 78 -5.12 -11.22 1.58
C LEU A 78 -5.38 -10.35 2.82
N ILE A 79 -4.42 -10.28 3.75
CA ILE A 79 -4.51 -9.41 4.93
C ILE A 79 -4.63 -7.95 4.48
N SER A 80 -3.76 -7.51 3.57
CA SER A 80 -3.78 -6.14 3.04
C SER A 80 -5.09 -5.81 2.34
N GLU A 81 -5.66 -6.78 1.62
CA GLU A 81 -6.97 -6.65 0.98
C GLU A 81 -8.12 -6.51 1.98
N VAL A 82 -8.12 -7.29 3.06
CA VAL A 82 -9.13 -7.16 4.12
C VAL A 82 -8.99 -5.83 4.85
N LEU A 83 -7.76 -5.38 5.10
CA LEU A 83 -7.50 -4.07 5.72
C LEU A 83 -7.94 -2.92 4.82
N ARG A 84 -7.70 -2.99 3.50
CA ARG A 84 -8.24 -2.01 2.54
C ARG A 84 -9.75 -1.96 2.60
N TYR A 85 -10.40 -3.13 2.59
CA TYR A 85 -11.87 -3.19 2.70
C TYR A 85 -12.38 -2.50 3.98
N PHE A 86 -11.77 -2.76 5.13
CA PHE A 86 -12.16 -2.08 6.37
C PHE A 86 -11.91 -0.57 6.31
N PHE A 87 -10.77 -0.15 5.77
CA PHE A 87 -10.45 1.25 5.60
C PHE A 87 -11.47 1.95 4.69
N ASP A 88 -11.74 1.38 3.51
CA ASP A 88 -12.63 1.95 2.51
C ASP A 88 -14.07 2.00 3.03
N HIS A 89 -14.55 0.92 3.65
CA HIS A 89 -15.88 0.90 4.25
C HIS A 89 -16.00 1.96 5.37
N TYR A 90 -14.99 2.08 6.24
CA TYR A 90 -15.01 3.09 7.29
C TYR A 90 -14.92 4.52 6.73
N CYS A 91 -13.96 4.81 5.86
CA CYS A 91 -13.65 6.17 5.41
C CYS A 91 -14.52 6.66 4.26
N PHE A 92 -15.22 5.78 3.52
CA PHE A 92 -16.06 6.19 2.40
C PHE A 92 -17.55 5.91 2.61
N GLU A 93 -17.92 4.99 3.50
CA GLU A 93 -19.32 4.63 3.73
C GLU A 93 -19.80 5.03 5.13
N GLU A 94 -19.11 4.62 6.19
CA GLU A 94 -19.56 4.84 7.58
C GLU A 94 -19.24 6.25 8.11
N ASN A 95 -18.03 6.76 7.87
CA ASN A 95 -17.59 8.08 8.32
C ASN A 95 -16.74 8.80 7.24
N PRO A 96 -17.39 9.36 6.19
CA PRO A 96 -16.70 10.08 5.11
C PRO A 96 -15.84 11.28 5.54
N GLY A 97 -16.13 11.85 6.71
CA GLY A 97 -15.37 12.97 7.27
C GLY A 97 -14.10 12.55 8.00
N ALA A 98 -13.99 11.31 8.49
CA ALA A 98 -12.90 10.88 9.37
C ALA A 98 -11.51 11.21 8.84
N LEU A 99 -11.30 10.91 7.55
CA LEU A 99 -10.00 11.09 6.93
C LEU A 99 -9.75 12.57 6.59
N GLY A 100 -10.75 13.29 6.10
CA GLY A 100 -10.64 14.72 5.81
C GLY A 100 -10.34 15.52 7.07
N ASP A 101 -11.12 15.32 8.13
CA ASP A 101 -10.94 15.97 9.43
C ASP A 101 -9.55 15.67 10.01
N GLY A 102 -9.09 14.43 9.89
CA GLY A 102 -7.77 14.02 10.34
C GLY A 102 -6.62 14.68 9.56
N LEU A 103 -6.76 14.80 8.24
CA LEU A 103 -5.79 15.47 7.38
C LEU A 103 -5.78 16.98 7.59
N ASP A 104 -6.95 17.61 7.77
CA ASP A 104 -7.06 19.04 8.08
C ASP A 104 -6.40 19.36 9.42
N GLN A 105 -6.64 18.53 10.44
CA GLN A 105 -5.97 18.66 11.73
C GLN A 105 -4.45 18.47 11.59
N PHE A 106 -4.00 17.48 10.84
CA PHE A 106 -2.58 17.27 10.60
C PHE A 106 -1.94 18.47 9.89
N SER A 107 -2.56 18.95 8.81
CA SER A 107 -2.12 20.11 8.02
C SER A 107 -2.07 21.39 8.84
N SER A 108 -3.02 21.60 9.76
CA SER A 108 -3.00 22.76 10.66
C SER A 108 -1.77 22.77 11.60
N THR A 109 -1.20 21.60 11.90
CA THR A 109 -0.07 21.44 12.82
C THR A 109 1.27 21.36 12.09
N HIS A 110 1.32 20.70 10.92
CA HIS A 110 2.56 20.36 10.21
C HIS A 110 2.67 20.98 8.81
N GLY A 111 1.63 21.67 8.33
CA GLY A 111 1.54 22.25 6.99
C GLY A 111 1.09 21.24 5.92
N GLU A 112 0.36 21.73 4.92
CA GLU A 112 -0.14 20.90 3.79
C GLU A 112 1.02 20.32 2.96
N GLU A 113 2.09 21.09 2.74
CA GLU A 113 3.29 20.67 2.01
C GLU A 113 3.94 19.42 2.61
N SER A 114 3.80 19.21 3.92
CA SER A 114 4.35 18.03 4.60
C SER A 114 3.62 16.74 4.20
N ILE A 115 2.29 16.80 3.99
CA ILE A 115 1.52 15.65 3.48
C ILE A 115 1.92 15.41 2.02
N GLU A 116 1.92 16.45 1.19
CA GLU A 116 2.27 16.33 -0.23
C GLU A 116 3.67 15.74 -0.43
N GLY A 117 4.68 16.28 0.27
CA GLY A 117 6.06 15.77 0.21
C GLY A 117 6.19 14.33 0.71
N THR A 118 5.39 13.93 1.71
CA THR A 118 5.34 12.55 2.19
C THR A 118 4.76 11.61 1.13
N LEU A 119 3.65 11.99 0.49
CA LEU A 119 3.01 11.19 -0.54
C LEU A 119 3.86 11.08 -1.80
N HIS A 120 4.55 12.15 -2.20
CA HIS A 120 5.46 12.13 -3.33
C HIS A 120 6.65 11.19 -3.09
N THR A 121 7.22 11.22 -1.88
CA THR A 121 8.28 10.30 -1.46
C THR A 121 7.76 8.86 -1.37
N PHE A 122 6.58 8.65 -0.80
CA PHE A 122 5.93 7.34 -0.69
C PHE A 122 5.72 6.69 -2.07
N VAL A 123 5.11 7.41 -3.01
CA VAL A 123 4.88 6.91 -4.39
C VAL A 123 6.21 6.65 -5.11
N GLY A 124 7.26 7.43 -4.83
CA GLY A 124 8.60 7.18 -5.37
C GLY A 124 9.28 5.94 -4.79
N PHE A 125 9.04 5.61 -3.52
CA PHE A 125 9.60 4.41 -2.87
C PHE A 125 8.75 3.17 -3.05
N PHE A 126 7.44 3.32 -3.23
CA PHE A 126 6.47 2.25 -3.33
C PHE A 126 5.57 2.55 -4.53
N PRO A 127 6.04 2.30 -5.76
CA PRO A 127 5.33 2.72 -6.97
C PRO A 127 3.96 2.01 -7.07
N PRO A 128 2.86 2.77 -7.20
CA PRO A 128 1.57 2.25 -7.62
C PRO A 128 1.68 1.56 -8.99
N LEU A 129 0.73 0.70 -9.33
CA LEU A 129 0.72 -0.08 -10.57
C LEU A 129 0.95 0.79 -11.81
N ASP A 130 0.23 1.91 -11.93
CA ASP A 130 0.31 2.80 -13.09
C ASP A 130 1.66 3.52 -13.20
N VAL A 131 2.30 3.80 -12.06
CA VAL A 131 3.64 4.39 -12.02
C VAL A 131 4.70 3.32 -12.34
N LEU A 132 4.54 2.12 -11.78
CA LEU A 132 5.42 0.97 -12.01
C LEU A 132 5.42 0.56 -13.49
N THR A 133 4.27 0.55 -14.15
CA THR A 133 4.16 0.23 -15.58
C THR A 133 4.61 1.40 -16.48
N SER A 134 4.92 2.56 -15.90
CA SER A 134 5.27 3.81 -16.58
C SER A 134 4.13 4.36 -17.44
N GLU A 135 2.89 4.10 -17.05
CA GLU A 135 1.71 4.68 -17.67
C GLU A 135 1.56 6.16 -17.30
N VAL A 136 1.95 6.53 -16.07
CA VAL A 136 1.99 7.91 -15.55
C VAL A 136 3.22 8.12 -14.66
N ASP A 137 3.68 9.36 -14.53
CA ASP A 137 4.68 9.73 -13.52
C ASP A 137 4.04 9.91 -12.12
N SER A 138 4.85 9.92 -11.07
CA SER A 138 4.39 10.02 -9.67
C SER A 138 3.57 11.28 -9.38
N ALA A 139 3.93 12.43 -9.95
CA ALA A 139 3.23 13.68 -9.71
C ALA A 139 1.87 13.69 -10.43
N SER A 140 1.85 13.26 -11.69
CA SER A 140 0.62 13.08 -12.46
C SER A 140 -0.32 12.07 -11.81
N PHE A 141 0.23 10.96 -11.27
CA PHE A 141 -0.55 9.97 -10.54
C PHE A 141 -1.25 10.59 -9.32
N LEU A 142 -0.53 11.33 -8.48
CA LEU A 142 -1.09 11.92 -7.27
C LEU A 142 -2.18 12.97 -7.56
N GLN A 143 -2.11 13.67 -8.69
CA GLN A 143 -3.13 14.64 -9.10
C GLN A 143 -4.38 14.01 -9.73
N ALA A 144 -4.34 12.71 -10.04
CA ALA A 144 -5.44 11.99 -10.68
C ALA A 144 -6.40 11.36 -9.66
N ALA A 145 -7.49 10.81 -10.19
CA ALA A 145 -8.42 9.97 -9.45
C ALA A 145 -8.43 8.56 -10.04
N SER A 146 -8.69 7.58 -9.17
CA SER A 146 -8.94 6.19 -9.57
C SER A 146 -10.18 6.07 -10.48
N PRO A 147 -10.30 4.96 -11.23
CA PRO A 147 -11.49 4.69 -12.05
C PRO A 147 -12.81 4.68 -11.25
N ASP A 148 -12.73 4.37 -9.96
CA ASP A 148 -13.88 4.35 -9.04
C ASP A 148 -14.18 5.74 -8.45
N GLY A 149 -13.44 6.78 -8.84
CA GLY A 149 -13.68 8.19 -8.51
C GLY A 149 -12.97 8.71 -7.25
N HIS A 150 -12.20 7.86 -6.56
CA HIS A 150 -11.45 8.27 -5.37
C HIS A 150 -10.12 8.95 -5.74
N SER A 151 -9.75 10.02 -5.02
CA SER A 151 -8.47 10.70 -5.18
C SER A 151 -7.29 9.77 -4.93
N ASN A 152 -6.28 9.80 -5.81
CA ASN A 152 -5.08 8.99 -5.64
C ASN A 152 -4.24 9.42 -4.43
N GLN A 153 -4.36 10.66 -3.95
CA GLN A 153 -3.76 11.07 -2.67
C GLN A 153 -4.37 10.30 -1.51
N ILE A 154 -5.71 10.18 -1.49
CA ILE A 154 -6.44 9.45 -0.45
C ILE A 154 -6.09 7.96 -0.48
N LEU A 155 -6.05 7.36 -1.68
CA LEU A 155 -5.62 5.96 -1.82
C LEU A 155 -4.16 5.77 -1.42
N SER A 156 -3.29 6.74 -1.69
CA SER A 156 -1.89 6.70 -1.26
C SER A 156 -1.76 6.79 0.27
N ILE A 157 -2.57 7.61 0.93
CA ILE A 157 -2.63 7.67 2.41
C ILE A 157 -3.10 6.33 2.98
N ARG A 158 -4.15 5.72 2.40
CA ARG A 158 -4.60 4.38 2.78
C ARG A 158 -3.44 3.37 2.71
N GLU A 159 -2.77 3.28 1.56
CA GLU A 159 -1.67 2.33 1.39
C GLU A 159 -0.48 2.63 2.30
N LEU A 160 -0.19 3.90 2.57
CA LEU A 160 0.84 4.34 3.51
C LEU A 160 0.55 3.85 4.95
N LEU A 161 -0.72 3.91 5.38
CA LEU A 161 -1.13 3.36 6.68
C LEU A 161 -1.08 1.83 6.70
N LEU A 162 -1.47 1.17 5.61
CA LEU A 162 -1.38 -0.29 5.50
C LEU A 162 0.07 -0.79 5.43
N LEU A 163 0.98 -0.01 4.88
CA LEU A 163 2.42 -0.27 4.94
C LEU A 163 2.91 -0.31 6.39
N SER A 164 2.48 0.63 7.24
CA SER A 164 2.89 0.64 8.65
C SER A 164 2.44 -0.63 9.37
N LEU A 165 1.21 -1.07 9.12
CA LEU A 165 0.67 -2.33 9.66
C LEU A 165 1.43 -3.55 9.15
N SER A 166 1.89 -3.53 7.91
CA SER A 166 2.67 -4.63 7.32
C SER A 166 4.07 -4.73 7.94
N VAL A 167 4.71 -3.59 8.19
CA VAL A 167 6.02 -3.52 8.86
C VAL A 167 5.93 -3.93 10.33
N GLU A 168 4.86 -3.53 11.03
CA GLU A 168 4.63 -3.90 12.44
C GLU A 168 4.23 -5.37 12.63
N ASN A 169 3.80 -6.07 11.57
CA ASN A 169 3.33 -7.45 11.65
C ASN A 169 4.47 -8.44 11.98
N PRO A 170 4.49 -9.07 13.17
CA PRO A 170 5.56 -9.99 13.56
C PRO A 170 5.69 -11.21 12.64
N ALA A 171 4.59 -11.66 12.03
CA ALA A 171 4.60 -12.78 11.08
C ALA A 171 5.32 -12.41 9.77
N ALA A 172 5.33 -11.12 9.41
CA ALA A 172 5.96 -10.61 8.20
C ALA A 172 7.38 -10.08 8.43
N GLN A 173 7.93 -10.16 9.66
CA GLN A 173 9.21 -9.55 10.01
C GLN A 173 10.37 -9.92 9.08
N HIS A 174 10.44 -11.18 8.64
CA HIS A 174 11.50 -11.65 7.75
C HIS A 174 11.31 -11.22 6.28
N LEU A 175 10.13 -10.70 5.94
CA LEU A 175 9.78 -10.15 4.63
C LEU A 175 9.89 -8.62 4.60
N VAL A 176 10.10 -7.95 5.74
CA VAL A 176 10.25 -6.48 5.83
C VAL A 176 11.23 -5.89 4.81
N PRO A 177 12.38 -6.53 4.49
CA PRO A 177 13.25 -6.00 3.44
C PRO A 177 12.57 -5.79 2.06
N LEU A 178 11.45 -6.47 1.78
CA LEU A 178 10.67 -6.28 0.57
C LEU A 178 9.87 -4.97 0.55
N PHE A 179 9.52 -4.44 1.73
CA PHE A 179 8.65 -3.27 1.93
C PHE A 179 9.18 -2.36 3.06
N ASP A 180 10.49 -2.18 3.11
CA ASP A 180 11.17 -1.45 4.17
C ASP A 180 10.82 0.05 4.17
N ASP A 181 10.27 0.54 5.28
CA ASP A 181 9.80 1.92 5.44
C ASP A 181 10.81 2.85 6.11
N ARG A 182 12.04 2.40 6.41
CA ARG A 182 13.05 3.21 7.13
C ARG A 182 13.37 4.52 6.43
N ARG A 183 13.57 4.48 5.11
CA ARG A 183 13.81 5.69 4.32
C ARG A 183 12.63 6.66 4.36
N LEU A 184 11.41 6.13 4.39
CA LEU A 184 10.22 6.96 4.47
C LEU A 184 10.12 7.65 5.84
N LYS A 185 10.48 6.95 6.92
CA LYS A 185 10.61 7.52 8.29
C LYS A 185 11.70 8.60 8.36
N ASP A 186 12.85 8.37 7.74
CA ASP A 186 13.99 9.28 7.81
C ASP A 186 13.80 10.54 6.94
N GLU A 187 13.10 10.42 5.81
CA GLU A 187 13.00 11.48 4.79
C GLU A 187 11.69 12.29 4.87
N THR A 188 10.71 11.89 5.70
CA THR A 188 9.36 12.51 5.71
C THR A 188 8.72 12.55 7.09
N VAL A 189 7.52 13.15 7.20
CA VAL A 189 6.68 13.12 8.40
C VAL A 189 5.82 11.86 8.51
N TYR A 190 6.15 10.80 7.76
CA TYR A 190 5.40 9.54 7.71
C TYR A 190 5.02 8.97 9.07
N GLU A 191 5.96 8.88 10.01
CA GLU A 191 5.67 8.31 11.32
C GLU A 191 4.65 9.19 12.08
N VAL A 192 4.79 10.50 12.00
CA VAL A 192 3.85 11.45 12.61
C VAL A 192 2.47 11.32 11.97
N LEU A 193 2.41 11.18 10.64
CA LEU A 193 1.15 10.97 9.90
C LEU A 193 0.46 9.68 10.35
N VAL A 194 1.19 8.57 10.46
CA VAL A 194 0.68 7.28 10.96
C VAL A 194 0.19 7.38 12.41
N GLN A 195 0.94 8.04 13.31
CA GLN A 195 0.49 8.18 14.70
C GLN A 195 -0.74 9.08 14.80
N SER A 196 -0.78 10.15 14.01
CA SER A 196 -1.88 11.11 13.99
C SER A 196 -3.17 10.53 13.43
N SER A 197 -3.11 9.51 12.57
CA SER A 197 -4.31 8.89 12.00
C SER A 197 -5.06 7.98 12.99
N LYS A 198 -4.37 7.44 14.00
CA LYS A 198 -4.92 6.46 14.95
C LYS A 198 -6.20 6.90 15.67
N PRO A 199 -6.31 8.14 16.20
CA PRO A 199 -7.52 8.60 16.88
C PRO A 199 -8.75 8.66 15.95
N PHE A 200 -8.56 8.98 14.67
CA PHE A 200 -9.65 9.13 13.70
C PHE A 200 -10.14 7.80 13.14
N LEU A 201 -9.29 6.77 13.18
CA LEU A 201 -9.64 5.41 12.77
C LEU A 201 -10.20 4.58 13.94
N ASN A 202 -10.43 5.20 15.09
CA ASN A 202 -11.10 4.55 16.21
C ASN A 202 -12.61 4.71 16.03
N PRO A 203 -13.39 3.62 15.88
CA PRO A 203 -14.84 3.74 15.81
C PRO A 203 -15.33 4.39 17.11
N SER A 204 -16.01 5.54 17.00
CA SER A 204 -16.78 6.09 18.11
C SER A 204 -17.66 4.99 18.69
N PRO A 205 -17.79 4.88 20.03
CA PRO A 205 -18.70 3.89 20.61
C PRO A 205 -20.09 4.06 19.98
N PRO A 206 -20.79 2.95 19.68
CA PRO A 206 -22.10 3.03 19.04
C PRO A 206 -23.00 3.96 19.86
N PRO A 207 -23.82 4.83 19.23
CA PRO A 207 -24.74 5.66 19.96
C PRO A 207 -25.62 4.76 20.83
N ASN A 208 -25.68 5.04 22.14
CA ASN A 208 -26.56 4.32 23.06
C ASN A 208 -27.99 4.44 22.51
N PHE A 209 -28.57 3.30 22.10
CA PHE A 209 -30.00 3.16 21.81
C PHE A 209 -30.80 3.01 23.11
#